data_AF-A0A8J7NJU4-F1
#
_entry.id   AF-A0A8J7NJU4-F1
#
_cell.length_a   1.000
_cell.length_b   1.000
_cell.length_c   1.000
_cell.angle_alpha   90.00
_cell.angle_beta   90.00
_cell.angle_gamma   90.00
#
_symmetry.space_group_name_H-M   'P 1'
#
loop_
_entity.id
_entity.type
_entity.pdbx_description
1 polymer ?
#
loop_
_entity_poly.entity_id
_entity_poly.type
_entity_poly.pdbx_seq_one_letter_code
_entity_poly.pdbx_strand_id
1 'polypeptide(L)'
;MSAEPTGSEPPEVLPVTPGGQEEKCTGLAGSKYVKLNVGGSLHYTTIQTLSKTDNLLKSMCTGSTEATIDSEGWFIVDRSGRHFDSVLNFLRDGSVPLPETTRELEEILLEARFYRVQGLVQHCLTALQVLSAHTDTPAERQRDRGVNIDTTKPC
;
A
#
# COMPACT_ATOMS: atom_id res chain seq x y z
N MET A 1 -79.56 -17.93 5.83
CA MET A 1 -79.23 -17.68 4.41
C MET A 1 -77.89 -17.00 4.39
N SER A 2 -76.85 -17.82 4.25
CA SER A 2 -75.46 -17.41 4.22
C SER A 2 -75.08 -17.09 2.78
N ALA A 3 -74.32 -16.02 2.57
CA ALA A 3 -73.63 -15.75 1.33
C ALA A 3 -72.21 -15.28 1.65
N GLU A 4 -71.25 -16.18 1.46
CA GLU A 4 -69.91 -15.89 0.94
C GLU A 4 -69.97 -16.21 -0.59
N PRO A 5 -69.02 -15.80 -1.47
CA PRO A 5 -67.60 -15.51 -1.25
C PRO A 5 -67.11 -14.22 -1.97
N THR A 6 -65.85 -13.80 -1.83
CA THR A 6 -64.77 -14.04 -2.80
C THR A 6 -63.47 -13.46 -2.23
N GLY A 7 -62.39 -14.25 -2.26
CA GLY A 7 -61.05 -13.85 -1.83
C GLY A 7 -60.28 -13.03 -2.88
N SER A 8 -59.27 -12.32 -2.38
CA SER A 8 -58.14 -11.64 -3.05
C SER A 8 -57.47 -10.82 -1.92
N GLU A 9 -56.17 -10.79 -1.60
CA GLU A 9 -54.90 -11.07 -2.27
C GLU A 9 -53.83 -11.43 -1.20
N PRO A 10 -52.70 -12.08 -1.58
CA PRO A 10 -51.58 -12.38 -0.67
C PRO A 10 -50.70 -11.14 -0.38
N PRO A 11 -49.81 -11.19 0.64
CA PRO A 11 -48.91 -10.09 0.96
C PRO A 11 -47.92 -9.81 -0.19
N GLU A 12 -47.74 -8.52 -0.47
CA GLU A 12 -46.84 -7.97 -1.47
C GLU A 12 -45.40 -8.47 -1.24
N VAL A 13 -44.89 -9.22 -2.21
CA VAL A 13 -43.52 -9.72 -2.26
C VAL A 13 -42.59 -8.55 -2.58
N LEU A 14 -41.64 -8.26 -1.69
CA LEU A 14 -40.57 -7.30 -1.93
C LEU A 14 -39.83 -7.65 -3.23
N PRO A 15 -39.53 -6.69 -4.12
CA PRO A 15 -38.80 -6.99 -5.33
C PRO A 15 -37.36 -7.38 -4.98
N VAL A 16 -37.05 -8.67 -5.16
CA VAL A 16 -35.69 -9.15 -5.40
C VAL A 16 -35.22 -8.60 -6.74
N THR A 17 -34.30 -7.64 -6.72
CA THR A 17 -33.59 -7.20 -7.91
C THR A 17 -32.31 -8.03 -8.08
N PRO A 18 -32.19 -8.85 -9.15
CA PRO A 18 -30.89 -9.31 -9.61
C PRO A 18 -30.34 -8.21 -10.52
N GLY A 19 -29.54 -7.31 -9.96
CA GLY A 19 -28.89 -6.25 -10.69
C GLY A 19 -27.54 -5.98 -10.08
N GLY A 20 -26.51 -6.68 -10.57
CA GLY A 20 -25.13 -6.24 -10.41
C GLY A 20 -25.02 -4.86 -11.03
N GLN A 21 -25.15 -3.83 -10.20
CA GLN A 21 -24.78 -2.48 -10.57
C GLN A 21 -23.26 -2.40 -10.42
N GLU A 22 -22.56 -2.55 -11.54
CA GLU A 22 -21.24 -1.97 -11.66
C GLU A 22 -21.44 -0.44 -11.68
N GLU A 23 -21.44 0.14 -10.48
CA GLU A 23 -21.53 1.59 -10.31
C GLU A 23 -20.26 2.25 -10.85
N LYS A 24 -20.40 2.86 -12.03
CA LYS A 24 -19.36 3.69 -12.64
C LYS A 24 -18.94 4.80 -11.66
N CYS A 25 -17.68 4.75 -11.24
CA CYS A 25 -17.04 5.64 -10.28
C CYS A 25 -17.18 7.14 -10.65
N THR A 26 -18.19 7.82 -10.08
CA THR A 26 -18.30 9.29 -10.14
C THR A 26 -18.44 9.91 -8.74
N GLY A 27 -18.24 9.13 -7.68
CA GLY A 27 -18.71 9.42 -6.32
C GLY A 27 -17.75 10.13 -5.36
N LEU A 28 -16.83 10.99 -5.81
CA LEU A 28 -15.94 11.72 -4.88
C LEU A 28 -15.90 13.24 -5.07
N ALA A 29 -16.63 13.79 -6.04
CA ALA A 29 -16.60 15.24 -6.33
C ALA A 29 -17.15 16.15 -5.19
N GLY A 30 -17.65 15.60 -4.08
CA GLY A 30 -18.21 16.37 -2.97
C GLY A 30 -17.77 15.97 -1.55
N SER A 31 -17.01 14.89 -1.36
CA SER A 31 -16.63 14.44 0.00
C SER A 31 -15.19 14.80 0.34
N LYS A 32 -14.95 15.47 1.47
CA LYS A 32 -13.59 15.82 1.93
C LYS A 32 -12.75 14.58 2.29
N TYR A 33 -13.42 13.50 2.68
CA TYR A 33 -12.81 12.30 3.24
C TYR A 33 -12.98 11.09 2.32
N VAL A 34 -11.99 10.21 2.36
CA VAL A 34 -11.93 8.95 1.61
C VAL A 34 -11.73 7.82 2.60
N LYS A 35 -12.48 6.73 2.39
CA LYS A 35 -12.36 5.48 3.14
C LYS A 35 -11.65 4.44 2.28
N LEU A 36 -10.58 3.84 2.79
CA LEU A 36 -9.77 2.85 2.08
C LEU A 36 -9.74 1.56 2.91
N ASN A 37 -10.08 0.42 2.29
CA ASN A 37 -9.93 -0.91 2.89
C ASN A 37 -8.83 -1.66 2.14
N VAL A 38 -7.66 -1.80 2.77
CA VAL A 38 -6.45 -2.37 2.17
C VAL A 38 -6.22 -3.76 2.75
N GLY A 39 -6.75 -4.78 2.07
CA GLY A 39 -6.63 -6.18 2.51
C GLY A 39 -7.15 -6.44 3.93
N GLY A 40 -8.18 -5.71 4.36
CA GLY A 40 -8.74 -5.76 5.70
C GLY A 40 -8.26 -4.65 6.65
N SER A 41 -7.22 -3.89 6.28
CA SER A 41 -6.80 -2.71 7.05
C SER A 41 -7.61 -1.48 6.65
N LEU A 42 -8.33 -0.92 7.60
CA LEU A 42 -9.22 0.22 7.39
C LEU A 42 -8.50 1.55 7.63
N HIS A 43 -8.45 2.40 6.61
CA HIS A 43 -7.81 3.72 6.68
C HIS A 43 -8.78 4.83 6.27
N TYR A 44 -8.74 5.92 7.02
CA TYR A 44 -9.44 7.16 6.72
C TYR A 44 -8.43 8.25 6.36
N THR A 45 -8.69 8.96 5.26
CA THR A 45 -7.83 10.05 4.81
C THR A 45 -8.64 11.12 4.08
N THR A 46 -7.97 12.12 3.52
CA THR A 46 -8.60 13.18 2.73
C THR A 46 -8.19 13.10 1.27
N ILE A 47 -9.06 13.59 0.37
CA ILE A 47 -8.72 13.73 -1.05
C ILE A 47 -7.46 14.58 -1.23
N GLN A 48 -7.31 15.62 -0.39
CA GLN A 48 -6.14 16.50 -0.40
C GLN A 48 -4.84 15.73 -0.19
N THR A 49 -4.80 14.80 0.78
CA THR A 49 -3.62 13.97 1.03
C THR A 49 -3.27 13.10 -0.18
N LEU A 50 -4.26 12.44 -0.78
CA LEU A 50 -4.04 11.56 -1.94
C LEU A 50 -3.67 12.34 -3.21
N SER A 51 -4.13 13.58 -3.33
CA SER A 51 -3.95 14.40 -4.54
C SER A 51 -2.66 15.23 -4.58
N LYS A 52 -1.83 15.20 -3.51
CA LYS A 52 -0.56 15.94 -3.43
C LYS A 52 0.43 15.56 -4.53
N THR A 53 0.41 14.32 -4.94
CA THR A 53 1.29 13.76 -5.98
C THR A 53 0.46 12.91 -6.93
N ASP A 54 0.98 12.65 -8.12
CA ASP A 54 0.36 11.66 -9.02
C ASP A 54 0.74 10.26 -8.55
N ASN A 55 -0.27 9.52 -8.09
CA ASN A 55 -0.16 8.15 -7.57
C ASN A 55 -1.44 7.37 -7.89
N LEU A 56 -1.41 6.05 -7.69
CA LEU A 56 -2.55 5.19 -8.01
C LEU A 56 -3.81 5.55 -7.20
N LEU A 57 -3.66 5.87 -5.92
CA LEU A 57 -4.78 6.17 -5.02
C LEU A 57 -5.51 7.44 -5.47
N LYS A 58 -4.79 8.45 -5.96
CA LYS A 58 -5.37 9.63 -6.61
C LYS A 58 -6.25 9.22 -7.78
N SER A 59 -5.72 8.40 -8.70
CA SER A 59 -6.46 7.96 -9.88
C SER A 59 -7.72 7.16 -9.55
N MET A 60 -7.67 6.32 -8.51
CA MET A 60 -8.85 5.61 -7.99
C MET A 60 -9.90 6.60 -7.47
N CYS A 61 -9.46 7.63 -6.74
CA CYS A 61 -10.37 8.63 -6.17
C CYS A 61 -10.97 9.58 -7.23
N THR A 62 -10.23 9.88 -8.31
CA THR A 62 -10.70 10.76 -9.39
C THR A 62 -11.49 10.02 -10.48
N GLY A 63 -11.68 8.70 -10.34
CA GLY A 63 -12.34 7.86 -11.34
C GLY A 63 -11.51 7.65 -12.62
N SER A 64 -10.21 7.92 -12.57
CA SER A 64 -9.28 7.70 -13.69
C SER A 64 -8.77 6.26 -13.78
N THR A 65 -9.03 5.45 -12.76
CA THR A 65 -8.70 4.03 -12.72
C THR A 65 -9.90 3.28 -12.13
N GLU A 66 -10.16 2.07 -12.63
CA GLU A 66 -11.20 1.20 -12.09
C GLU A 66 -10.91 0.89 -10.63
N ALA A 67 -11.90 1.12 -9.77
CA ALA A 67 -11.82 0.87 -8.34
C ALA A 67 -13.09 0.18 -7.88
N THR A 68 -12.92 -0.83 -7.03
CA THR A 68 -14.05 -1.51 -6.38
C THR A 68 -14.45 -0.71 -5.14
N ILE A 69 -15.73 -0.41 -5.00
CA ILE A 69 -16.29 0.29 -3.85
C ILE A 69 -17.38 -0.61 -3.25
N ASP A 70 -17.38 -0.78 -1.93
CA ASP A 70 -18.45 -1.51 -1.25
C ASP A 70 -19.70 -0.65 -0.97
N SER A 71 -20.74 -1.27 -0.45
CA SER A 71 -22.00 -0.60 -0.09
C SER A 71 -21.86 0.47 1.01
N GLU A 72 -20.76 0.46 1.77
CA GLU A 72 -20.47 1.44 2.84
C GLU A 72 -19.54 2.58 2.38
N GLY A 73 -19.13 2.56 1.10
CA GLY A 73 -18.28 3.54 0.45
C GLY A 73 -16.78 3.34 0.70
N TRP A 74 -16.34 2.12 1.02
CA TRP A 74 -14.91 1.79 1.10
C TRP A 74 -14.35 1.46 -0.27
N PHE A 75 -13.26 2.13 -0.63
CA PHE A 75 -12.44 1.71 -1.75
C PHE A 75 -11.67 0.47 -1.34
N ILE A 76 -11.95 -0.65 -2.02
CA ILE A 76 -11.34 -1.93 -1.75
C ILE A 76 -10.03 -2.03 -2.53
N VAL A 77 -8.94 -2.31 -1.81
CA VAL A 77 -7.61 -2.51 -2.38
C VAL A 77 -7.17 -3.93 -2.04
N ASP A 78 -6.94 -4.74 -3.07
CA ASP A 78 -6.42 -6.11 -2.94
C ASP A 78 -4.89 -6.11 -2.71
N ARG A 79 -4.47 -5.56 -1.57
CA ARG A 79 -3.08 -5.47 -1.12
C ARG A 79 -2.97 -5.66 0.38
N SER A 80 -1.77 -5.98 0.85
CA SER A 80 -1.50 -6.02 2.29
C SER A 80 -1.51 -4.61 2.89
N GLY A 81 -2.34 -4.41 3.92
CA GLY A 81 -2.37 -3.17 4.67
C GLY A 81 -1.21 -2.98 5.66
N ARG A 82 -0.32 -3.97 5.83
CA ARG A 82 0.74 -3.95 6.86
C ARG A 82 1.62 -2.70 6.81
N HIS A 83 1.97 -2.23 5.62
CA HIS A 83 2.86 -1.09 5.40
C HIS A 83 2.15 0.13 4.81
N PHE A 84 0.82 0.10 4.76
CA PHE A 84 0.06 1.16 4.12
C PHE A 84 0.14 2.48 4.87
N ASP A 85 0.29 2.46 6.20
CA ASP A 85 0.49 3.67 6.99
C ASP A 85 1.78 4.40 6.60
N SER A 86 2.86 3.69 6.28
CA SER A 86 4.11 4.31 5.80
C SER A 86 3.90 5.03 4.46
N VAL A 87 3.13 4.42 3.55
CA VAL A 87 2.75 5.04 2.27
C VAL A 87 1.89 6.29 2.51
N LEU A 88 0.89 6.18 3.37
CA LEU A 88 -0.03 7.28 3.66
C LEU A 88 0.65 8.45 4.36
N ASN A 89 1.53 8.17 5.33
CA ASN A 89 2.32 9.18 6.02
C ASN A 89 3.31 9.87 5.07
N PHE A 90 3.92 9.13 4.15
CA PHE A 90 4.73 9.74 3.10
C PHE A 90 3.91 10.71 2.23
N LEU A 91 2.69 10.35 1.85
CA LEU A 91 1.79 11.26 1.13
C LEU A 91 1.37 12.49 1.96
N ARG A 92 1.33 12.37 3.29
CA ARG A 92 1.04 13.49 4.20
C ARG A 92 2.22 14.44 4.32
N ASP A 93 3.40 13.92 4.62
CA ASP A 93 4.52 14.73 5.11
C ASP A 93 5.64 14.89 4.07
N GLY A 94 5.59 14.14 2.96
CA GLY A 94 6.64 14.08 1.95
C GLY A 94 7.89 13.30 2.39
N SER A 95 7.89 12.78 3.62
CA SER A 95 8.92 11.90 4.17
C SER A 95 8.30 10.95 5.18
N VAL A 96 8.98 9.86 5.50
CA VAL A 96 8.56 8.88 6.50
C VAL A 96 9.81 8.22 7.09
N PRO A 97 9.88 7.96 8.41
CA PRO A 97 10.94 7.15 8.97
C PRO A 97 10.89 5.74 8.34
N LEU A 98 12.04 5.28 7.84
CA LEU A 98 12.17 3.96 7.23
C LEU A 98 12.70 2.95 8.28
N PRO A 99 12.28 1.67 8.19
CA PRO A 99 12.80 0.63 9.07
C PRO A 99 14.28 0.36 8.79
N GLU A 100 14.98 -0.14 9.80
CA GLU A 100 16.41 -0.48 9.71
C GLU A 100 16.63 -1.88 9.10
N THR A 101 15.59 -2.70 9.01
CA THR A 101 15.71 -4.05 8.46
C THR A 101 15.50 -4.05 6.95
N THR A 102 16.41 -4.70 6.22
CA THR A 102 16.32 -4.86 4.75
C THR A 102 14.98 -5.45 4.33
N ARG A 103 14.50 -6.47 5.05
CA ARG A 103 13.23 -7.15 4.75
C ARG A 103 12.05 -6.19 4.79
N GLU A 104 11.87 -5.43 5.86
CA GLU A 104 10.72 -4.52 5.97
C GLU A 104 10.83 -3.37 4.96
N LEU A 105 12.05 -2.92 4.67
CA LEU A 105 12.29 -1.89 3.69
C LEU A 105 11.93 -2.36 2.26
N GLU A 106 12.26 -3.60 1.91
CA GLU A 106 11.83 -4.23 0.65
C GLU A 106 10.31 -4.39 0.58
N GLU A 107 9.67 -4.79 1.69
CA GLU A 107 8.21 -4.87 1.78
C GLU A 107 7.55 -3.50 1.53
N ILE A 108 8.06 -2.42 2.15
CA ILE A 108 7.58 -1.05 1.89
C ILE A 108 7.85 -0.62 0.45
N LEU A 109 9.01 -0.96 -0.12
CA LEU A 109 9.36 -0.64 -1.51
C LEU A 109 8.37 -1.28 -2.50
N LEU A 110 7.94 -2.53 -2.26
CA LEU A 110 6.95 -3.19 -3.09
C LEU A 110 5.61 -2.46 -3.07
N GLU A 111 5.14 -2.04 -1.89
CA GLU A 111 3.91 -1.24 -1.78
C GLU A 111 4.07 0.14 -2.44
N ALA A 112 5.20 0.82 -2.22
CA ALA A 112 5.47 2.12 -2.82
C ALA A 112 5.44 2.06 -4.36
N ARG A 113 5.96 0.98 -4.94
CA ARG A 113 5.88 0.71 -6.39
C ARG A 113 4.46 0.44 -6.85
N PHE A 114 3.71 -0.38 -6.11
CA PHE A 114 2.31 -0.68 -6.41
C PHE A 114 1.46 0.59 -6.45
N TYR A 115 1.54 1.42 -5.41
CA TYR A 115 0.81 2.69 -5.33
C TYR A 115 1.42 3.80 -6.21
N ARG A 116 2.55 3.55 -6.88
CA ARG A 116 3.29 4.47 -7.75
C ARG A 116 3.74 5.76 -7.03
N VAL A 117 4.11 5.64 -5.75
CA VAL A 117 4.61 6.76 -4.94
C VAL A 117 6.11 6.91 -5.15
N GLN A 118 6.50 7.58 -6.23
CA GLN A 118 7.90 7.61 -6.70
C GLN A 118 8.88 8.18 -5.67
N GLY A 119 8.48 9.20 -4.90
CA GLY A 119 9.32 9.75 -3.83
C GLY A 119 9.67 8.71 -2.77
N LEU A 120 8.71 7.88 -2.37
CA LEU A 120 8.93 6.82 -1.40
C LEU A 120 9.77 5.66 -1.99
N VAL A 121 9.57 5.34 -3.26
CA VAL A 121 10.40 4.36 -3.98
C VAL A 121 11.87 4.77 -3.93
N GLN A 122 12.18 6.02 -4.26
CA GLN A 122 13.56 6.51 -4.22
C GLN A 122 14.12 6.48 -2.79
N HIS A 123 13.33 6.92 -1.81
CA HIS A 123 13.74 6.92 -0.40
C HIS A 123 14.12 5.50 0.07
N CYS A 124 13.33 4.48 -0.28
CA CYS A 124 13.61 3.10 0.08
C CYS A 124 14.86 2.55 -0.64
N LEU A 125 15.03 2.84 -1.93
CA LEU A 125 16.21 2.39 -2.70
C LEU A 125 17.51 2.99 -2.14
N THR A 126 17.51 4.27 -1.78
CA THR A 126 18.67 4.91 -1.15
C THR A 126 19.00 4.26 0.18
N ALA A 127 17.99 4.00 1.03
CA ALA A 127 18.20 3.35 2.31
C ALA A 127 18.74 1.90 2.15
N LEU A 128 18.24 1.14 1.17
CA LEU A 128 18.76 -0.20 0.86
C LEU A 128 20.23 -0.18 0.43
N GLN A 129 20.63 0.81 -0.37
CA GLN A 129 22.02 0.97 -0.81
C GLN A 129 22.97 1.32 0.36
N VAL A 130 22.49 2.10 1.33
CA VAL A 130 23.26 2.42 2.54
C VAL A 130 23.43 1.17 3.40
N LEU A 131 22.36 0.38 3.59
CA LEU A 131 22.39 -0.85 4.39
C LEU A 131 23.34 -1.89 3.77
N SER A 132 23.35 -2.05 2.44
CA SER A 132 24.28 -2.97 1.78
C SER A 132 25.74 -2.51 1.85
N ALA A 133 26.01 -1.20 1.87
CA ALA A 133 27.37 -0.68 2.00
C ALA A 133 27.98 -0.89 3.40
N HIS A 134 27.16 -1.11 4.44
CA HIS A 134 27.65 -1.30 5.81
C HIS A 134 28.09 -2.74 6.10
N THR A 135 27.69 -3.71 5.27
CA THR A 135 28.13 -5.11 5.40
C THR A 135 29.51 -5.36 4.79
N ASP A 136 30.05 -4.42 4.01
CA ASP A 136 31.38 -4.50 3.37
C ASP A 136 32.43 -3.65 4.11
N THR A 137 32.48 -3.71 5.44
CA THR A 137 33.68 -3.23 6.15
C THR A 137 34.74 -4.33 6.18
N PRO A 138 35.93 -4.14 5.57
CA PRO A 138 37.01 -5.12 5.64
C PRO A 138 37.67 -5.02 7.03
N ALA A 139 37.03 -5.61 8.02
CA ALA A 139 37.56 -5.74 9.38
C ALA A 139 38.56 -6.90 9.51
N GLU A 140 39.48 -7.08 8.55
CA GLU A 140 40.68 -7.92 8.72
C GLU A 140 41.85 -7.36 7.88
N ARG A 141 42.40 -6.22 8.30
CA ARG A 141 43.79 -5.86 7.98
C ARG A 141 44.64 -5.99 9.23
N GLN A 142 45.66 -6.84 9.11
CA GLN A 142 46.89 -6.94 9.91
C GLN A 142 46.90 -7.87 11.13
N ARG A 143 47.42 -9.09 10.93
CA ARG A 143 48.61 -9.60 11.64
C ARG A 143 49.10 -10.93 11.03
N ASP A 144 50.02 -10.85 10.08
CA ASP A 144 51.20 -11.72 10.14
C ASP A 144 52.42 -10.89 9.75
N ARG A 145 53.13 -10.43 10.77
CA ARG A 145 54.44 -9.78 10.65
C ARG A 145 55.47 -10.90 10.68
N GLY A 146 56.12 -11.12 9.55
CA GLY A 146 57.54 -11.46 9.42
C GLY A 146 58.10 -12.59 10.28
N VAL A 147 58.30 -13.75 9.66
CA VAL A 147 59.50 -14.55 9.90
C VAL A 147 60.41 -14.37 8.69
N ASN A 148 61.36 -13.47 8.82
CA ASN A 148 62.48 -13.35 7.89
C ASN A 148 63.57 -14.30 8.43
N ILE A 149 63.64 -15.53 7.92
CA ILE A 149 64.80 -16.39 8.10
C ILE A 149 65.79 -16.08 6.98
N ASP A 150 66.64 -15.10 7.24
CA ASP A 150 67.93 -14.97 6.57
C ASP A 150 68.82 -16.12 7.04
N THR A 151 68.96 -17.15 6.22
CA THR A 151 70.09 -18.08 6.32
C THR A 151 70.93 -17.91 5.08
N THR A 152 71.89 -17.01 5.20
CA THR A 152 72.94 -16.76 4.25
C THR A 152 73.81 -18.02 4.08
N LYS A 153 73.75 -18.59 2.86
CA LYS A 153 74.89 -19.00 2.03
C LYS A 153 75.76 -20.26 2.40
N PRO A 154 76.53 -20.77 1.41
CA PRO A 154 76.80 -22.20 1.22
C PRO A 154 78.22 -22.64 1.61
N CYS A 155 78.40 -23.96 1.73
CA CYS A 155 79.61 -24.70 1.37
C CYS A 155 79.20 -26.07 0.83
#